data_AF-A0A1B6IIQ2-F1
#
_entry.id   AF-A0A1B6IIQ2-F1
#
_cell.length_a   1.000
_cell.length_b   1.000
_cell.length_c   1.000
_cell.angle_alpha   90.00
_cell.angle_beta   90.00
_cell.angle_gamma   90.00
#
_symmetry.space_group_name_H-M   'P 1'
#
loop_
_entity.id
_entity.type
_entity.pdbx_description
1 polymer ?
#
loop_
_entity_poly.entity_id
_entity_poly.type
_entity_poly.pdbx_seq_one_letter_code
_entity_poly.pdbx_strand_id
1 'polypeptide(L)'
;LVVSATSQSLVVMLEGSANNIYQQDFLKAIKAGVKECQKIVQTIFQLQNSCGKPKRTYETKSEPDKSVVESVRALSEMRLREVFQDYEHDKLSRDEAVRNIHNDVLEKIRLGMETPPDQETLSRIFGNNARETFRDLIFENNKRCDGRALDQLRAISCEVDLYKPLHGSALFQRGQTQVLCTVALDSLESAVKSDPVSVLLSGIKEKYRDWI
;
A
#
# COMPACT_ATOMS: atom_id res chain seq x y z
N LEU A 1 -1.96 19.72 4.37
CA LEU A 1 -1.67 18.93 3.16
C LEU A 1 -0.19 19.05 2.83
N VAL A 2 0.50 17.92 2.78
CA VAL A 2 1.87 17.73 2.29
C VAL A 2 1.76 16.94 0.99
N VAL A 3 2.51 17.37 -0.03
CA VAL A 3 2.50 16.77 -1.37
C VAL A 3 3.93 16.51 -1.79
N SER A 4 4.20 15.33 -2.35
CA SER A 4 5.43 15.06 -3.10
C SER A 4 5.10 14.76 -4.55
N ALA A 5 5.93 15.27 -5.46
CA ALA A 5 5.75 15.11 -6.90
C ALA A 5 7.09 14.88 -7.60
N THR A 6 7.04 14.16 -8.72
CA THR A 6 8.19 13.97 -9.61
C THR A 6 8.44 15.20 -10.47
N SER A 7 9.55 15.19 -11.21
CA SER A 7 9.86 16.20 -12.25
C SER A 7 8.88 16.25 -13.41
N GLN A 8 8.07 15.21 -13.58
CA GLN A 8 7.01 15.16 -14.59
C GLN A 8 5.66 15.64 -14.03
N SER A 9 5.66 16.29 -12.86
CA SER A 9 4.45 16.71 -12.15
C SER A 9 3.51 15.56 -11.75
N LEU A 10 4.03 14.33 -11.62
CA LEU A 10 3.27 13.18 -11.14
C LEU A 10 3.29 13.15 -9.61
N VAL A 11 2.11 13.11 -8.99
CA VAL A 11 1.98 12.98 -7.53
C VAL A 11 2.42 11.59 -7.10
N VAL A 12 3.28 11.52 -6.08
CA VAL A 12 3.79 10.26 -5.52
C VAL A 12 3.19 9.99 -4.15
N MET A 13 3.07 11.01 -3.30
CA MET A 13 2.51 10.91 -1.95
C MET A 13 1.70 12.16 -1.60
N LEU A 14 0.62 11.95 -0.85
CA LEU A 14 -0.22 12.99 -0.27
C LEU A 14 -0.48 12.62 1.19
N GLU A 15 -0.30 13.57 2.10
CA GLU A 15 -0.59 13.40 3.53
C GLU A 15 -1.25 14.68 4.08
N GLY A 16 -2.26 14.57 4.91
CA GLY A 16 -2.77 15.74 5.63
C GLY A 16 -4.21 15.65 6.09
N SER A 17 -4.60 16.67 6.84
CA SER A 17 -5.96 16.88 7.35
C SER A 17 -6.61 18.11 6.70
N ALA A 18 -7.94 18.16 6.77
CA ALA A 18 -8.74 19.28 6.34
C ALA A 18 -10.03 19.39 7.19
N ASN A 19 -10.57 20.60 7.29
CA ASN A 19 -11.81 20.88 8.02
C ASN A 19 -12.98 20.95 7.03
N ASN A 20 -13.59 19.81 6.71
CA ASN A 20 -14.81 19.72 5.89
C ASN A 20 -14.79 20.57 4.60
N ILE A 21 -13.81 20.35 3.73
CA ILE A 21 -13.66 21.10 2.47
C ILE A 21 -14.33 20.39 1.29
N TYR A 22 -14.72 21.15 0.27
CA TYR A 22 -15.19 20.56 -0.99
C TYR A 22 -14.05 19.87 -1.75
N GLN A 23 -14.38 18.77 -2.44
CA GLN A 23 -13.43 18.01 -3.25
C GLN A 23 -12.73 18.88 -4.31
N GLN A 24 -13.43 19.83 -4.93
CA GLN A 24 -12.85 20.74 -5.92
C GLN A 24 -11.72 21.60 -5.33
N ASP A 25 -11.85 22.03 -4.08
CA ASP A 25 -10.85 22.88 -3.43
C ASP A 25 -9.67 22.06 -2.96
N PHE A 26 -9.91 20.81 -2.54
CA PHE A 26 -8.85 19.83 -2.30
C PHE A 26 -8.01 19.57 -3.56
N LEU A 27 -8.65 19.36 -4.72
CA LEU A 27 -7.95 19.16 -5.99
C LEU A 27 -7.15 20.41 -6.42
N LYS A 28 -7.70 21.62 -6.20
CA LYS A 28 -6.95 22.87 -6.45
C LYS A 28 -5.73 22.97 -5.53
N ALA A 29 -5.86 22.62 -4.26
CA ALA A 29 -4.76 22.62 -3.30
C ALA A 29 -3.64 21.66 -3.71
N ILE A 30 -3.98 20.45 -4.17
CA ILE A 30 -2.99 19.49 -4.70
C ILE A 30 -2.26 20.08 -5.91
N LYS A 31 -3.00 20.64 -6.89
CA LYS A 31 -2.40 21.24 -8.09
C LYS A 31 -1.46 22.40 -7.74
N ALA A 32 -1.84 23.23 -6.79
CA ALA A 32 -0.99 24.31 -6.28
C ALA A 32 0.29 23.75 -5.63
N GLY A 33 0.17 22.71 -4.79
CA GLY A 33 1.32 22.03 -4.19
C GLY A 33 2.28 21.45 -5.23
N VAL A 34 1.76 20.72 -6.22
CA VAL A 34 2.57 20.14 -7.32
C VAL A 34 3.31 21.23 -8.10
N LYS A 35 2.67 22.39 -8.36
CA LYS A 35 3.29 23.53 -9.04
C LYS A 35 4.50 24.07 -8.25
N GLU A 36 4.37 24.20 -6.93
CA GLU A 36 5.47 24.66 -6.08
C GLU A 36 6.59 23.60 -5.97
N CYS A 37 6.24 22.30 -5.92
CA CYS A 37 7.23 21.23 -6.00
C CYS A 37 8.10 21.33 -7.27
N GLN A 38 7.55 21.75 -8.41
CA GLN A 38 8.34 21.89 -9.64
C GLN A 38 9.45 22.93 -9.52
N LYS A 39 9.23 24.01 -8.75
CA LYS A 39 10.30 25.00 -8.49
C LYS A 39 11.45 24.37 -7.70
N ILE A 40 11.12 23.61 -6.65
CA ILE A 40 12.11 22.89 -5.83
C ILE A 40 12.88 21.89 -6.69
N VAL A 41 12.18 21.10 -7.51
CA VAL A 41 12.79 20.12 -8.42
C VAL A 41 13.74 20.80 -9.41
N GLN A 42 13.35 21.92 -10.00
CA GLN A 42 14.22 22.69 -10.90
C GLN A 42 15.48 23.18 -10.18
N THR A 43 15.37 23.69 -8.96
CA THR A 43 16.52 24.11 -8.16
C THR A 43 17.44 22.94 -7.83
N ILE A 44 16.88 21.76 -7.49
CA ILE A 44 17.68 20.55 -7.25
C ILE A 44 18.43 20.14 -8.52
N PHE A 45 17.80 20.22 -9.70
CA PHE A 45 18.49 19.95 -10.98
C PHE A 45 19.59 20.97 -11.27
N GLN A 46 19.36 22.26 -11.01
CA GLN A 46 20.39 23.29 -11.17
C GLN A 46 21.60 23.00 -10.27
N LEU A 47 21.35 22.65 -9.00
CA LEU A 47 22.40 22.28 -8.05
C LEU A 47 23.14 21.01 -8.49
N GLN A 48 22.41 20.01 -8.98
CA GLN A 48 23.01 18.80 -9.54
C GLN A 48 23.89 19.12 -10.75
N ASN A 49 23.48 20.04 -11.62
CA ASN A 49 24.27 20.44 -12.78
C ASN A 49 25.51 21.24 -12.40
N SER A 50 25.45 22.06 -11.33
CA SER A 50 26.60 22.87 -10.89
C SER A 50 27.65 22.09 -10.10
N CYS A 51 27.23 21.16 -9.23
CA CYS A 51 28.13 20.47 -8.31
C CYS A 51 27.71 19.03 -7.97
N GLY A 52 26.89 18.40 -8.81
CA GLY A 52 26.45 17.02 -8.61
C GLY A 52 27.59 16.02 -8.77
N LYS A 53 27.59 15.00 -7.92
CA LYS A 53 28.49 13.85 -8.07
C LYS A 53 28.04 13.01 -9.27
N PRO A 54 28.97 12.33 -9.97
CA PRO A 54 28.59 11.38 -11.01
C PRO A 54 27.68 10.29 -10.42
N LYS A 55 26.64 9.91 -11.16
CA LYS A 55 25.78 8.80 -10.75
C LYS A 55 26.63 7.54 -10.63
N ARG A 56 26.48 6.82 -9.52
CA ARG A 56 27.15 5.54 -9.31
C ARG A 56 26.73 4.59 -10.44
N THR A 57 27.70 3.91 -11.03
CA THR A 57 27.43 2.78 -11.92
C THR A 57 26.78 1.67 -11.10
N TYR A 58 25.57 1.31 -11.48
CA TYR A 58 24.85 0.18 -10.90
C TYR A 58 24.89 -0.95 -11.90
N GLU A 59 25.57 -2.03 -11.53
CA GLU A 59 25.46 -3.29 -12.26
C GLU A 59 24.05 -3.81 -12.01
N THR A 60 23.21 -3.69 -13.02
CA THR A 60 21.87 -4.26 -12.97
C THR A 60 22.05 -5.76 -12.93
N LYS A 61 21.49 -6.45 -11.92
CA LYS A 61 21.41 -7.92 -11.96
C LYS A 61 20.83 -8.29 -13.32
N SER A 62 21.44 -9.25 -14.01
CA SER A 62 20.91 -9.72 -15.30
C SER A 62 19.44 -10.05 -15.13
N GLU A 63 18.63 -9.64 -16.11
CA GLU A 63 17.23 -10.07 -16.16
C GLU A 63 17.20 -11.61 -16.03
N PRO A 64 16.23 -12.16 -15.28
CA PRO A 64 16.12 -13.60 -15.16
C PRO A 64 15.96 -14.20 -16.55
N ASP A 65 16.55 -15.37 -16.76
CA ASP A 65 16.45 -16.08 -18.03
C ASP A 65 14.98 -16.23 -18.43
N LYS A 66 14.67 -15.79 -19.66
CA LYS A 66 13.31 -15.81 -20.22
C LYS A 66 12.72 -17.22 -20.19
N SER A 67 13.55 -18.24 -20.42
CA SER A 67 13.12 -19.64 -20.38
C SER A 67 12.57 -20.03 -19.00
N VAL A 68 13.20 -19.54 -17.92
CA VAL A 68 12.75 -19.77 -16.55
C VAL A 68 11.46 -19.01 -16.27
N VAL A 69 11.37 -17.74 -16.71
CA VAL A 69 10.17 -16.92 -16.55
C VAL A 69 8.97 -17.59 -17.23
N GLU A 70 9.14 -18.05 -18.47
CA GLU A 70 8.11 -18.76 -19.23
C GLU A 70 7.72 -20.09 -18.56
N SER A 71 8.69 -20.85 -18.05
CA SER A 71 8.44 -22.11 -17.33
C SER A 71 7.65 -21.88 -16.04
N VAL A 72 8.02 -20.86 -15.24
CA VAL A 72 7.28 -20.49 -14.03
C VAL A 72 5.86 -20.07 -14.38
N ARG A 73 5.68 -19.25 -15.42
CA ARG A 73 4.35 -18.84 -15.88
C ARG A 73 3.51 -20.04 -16.30
N ALA A 74 4.04 -20.91 -17.15
CA ALA A 74 3.35 -22.11 -17.64
C ALA A 74 2.88 -23.03 -16.50
N LEU A 75 3.69 -23.18 -15.44
CA LEU A 75 3.37 -24.04 -14.30
C LEU A 75 2.42 -23.41 -13.27
N SER A 76 2.24 -22.08 -13.29
CA SER A 76 1.53 -21.36 -12.22
C SER A 76 0.30 -20.59 -12.69
N GLU A 77 0.26 -20.05 -13.91
CA GLU A 77 -0.75 -19.06 -14.31
C GLU A 77 -2.18 -19.59 -14.19
N MET A 78 -2.49 -20.75 -14.79
CA MET A 78 -3.85 -21.31 -14.74
C MET A 78 -4.30 -21.61 -13.30
N ARG A 79 -3.41 -22.17 -12.48
CA ARG A 79 -3.69 -22.50 -11.06
C ARG A 79 -3.90 -21.23 -10.23
N LEU A 80 -3.12 -20.18 -10.50
CA LEU A 80 -3.30 -18.87 -9.88
C LEU A 80 -4.64 -18.26 -10.31
N ARG A 81 -5.03 -18.40 -11.58
CA ARG A 81 -6.33 -17.93 -12.07
C ARG A 81 -7.48 -18.62 -11.35
N GLU A 82 -7.43 -19.93 -11.21
CA GLU A 82 -8.42 -20.71 -10.44
C GLU A 82 -8.55 -20.19 -9.01
N VAL A 83 -7.43 -20.05 -8.29
CA VAL A 83 -7.42 -19.55 -6.90
C VAL A 83 -7.92 -18.11 -6.78
N PHE A 84 -7.62 -17.24 -7.73
CA PHE A 84 -8.05 -15.83 -7.70
C PHE A 84 -9.48 -15.62 -8.17
N GLN A 85 -10.07 -16.58 -8.88
CA GLN A 85 -11.47 -16.55 -9.31
C GLN A 85 -12.40 -17.33 -8.37
N ASP A 86 -11.86 -18.14 -7.47
CA ASP A 86 -12.63 -18.79 -6.41
C ASP A 86 -12.95 -17.79 -5.29
N TYR A 87 -14.23 -17.43 -5.19
CA TYR A 87 -14.74 -16.46 -4.22
C TYR A 87 -15.04 -17.05 -2.84
N GLU A 88 -15.00 -18.38 -2.70
CA GLU A 88 -15.15 -19.05 -1.39
C GLU A 88 -13.89 -18.85 -0.53
N HIS A 89 -12.77 -18.48 -1.15
CA HIS A 89 -11.54 -18.17 -0.45
C HIS A 89 -11.61 -16.87 0.38
N ASP A 90 -11.37 -17.02 1.68
CA ASP A 90 -10.99 -15.92 2.56
C ASP A 90 -9.52 -15.48 2.34
N LYS A 91 -8.99 -14.55 3.15
CA LYS A 91 -7.60 -14.11 2.99
C LYS A 91 -6.61 -15.25 3.27
N LEU A 92 -6.82 -16.01 4.34
CA LEU A 92 -5.84 -16.98 4.82
C LEU A 92 -5.79 -18.21 3.91
N SER A 93 -6.94 -18.75 3.53
CA SER A 93 -7.07 -19.88 2.61
C SER A 93 -6.52 -19.54 1.23
N ARG A 94 -6.72 -18.31 0.73
CA ARG A 94 -6.10 -17.85 -0.53
C ARG A 94 -4.59 -17.73 -0.42
N ASP A 95 -4.09 -17.10 0.65
CA ASP A 95 -2.65 -16.97 0.89
C ASP A 95 -1.98 -18.36 0.97
N GLU A 96 -2.65 -19.33 1.59
CA GLU A 96 -2.23 -20.73 1.64
C GLU A 96 -2.26 -21.41 0.28
N ALA A 97 -3.34 -21.29 -0.49
CA ALA A 97 -3.45 -21.87 -1.82
C ALA A 97 -2.35 -21.34 -2.75
N VAL A 98 -2.11 -20.03 -2.76
CA VAL A 98 -1.03 -19.39 -3.54
C VAL A 98 0.34 -19.87 -3.07
N ARG A 99 0.56 -20.00 -1.75
CA ARG A 99 1.83 -20.53 -1.19
C ARG A 99 2.06 -21.99 -1.59
N ASN A 100 1.01 -22.81 -1.64
CA ASN A 100 1.13 -24.20 -2.07
C ASN A 100 1.50 -24.29 -3.56
N ILE A 101 0.90 -23.44 -4.41
CA ILE A 101 1.29 -23.31 -5.82
C ILE A 101 2.75 -22.86 -5.93
N HIS A 102 3.14 -21.83 -5.19
CA HIS A 102 4.51 -21.32 -5.16
C HIS A 102 5.52 -22.43 -4.86
N ASN A 103 5.32 -23.17 -3.77
CA ASN A 103 6.25 -24.22 -3.35
C ASN A 103 6.35 -25.34 -4.39
N ASP A 104 5.22 -25.80 -4.93
CA ASP A 104 5.20 -26.83 -5.97
C ASP A 104 5.90 -26.38 -7.27
N VAL A 105 5.71 -25.12 -7.68
CA VAL A 105 6.34 -24.57 -8.90
C VAL A 105 7.86 -24.47 -8.71
N LEU A 106 8.31 -23.95 -7.56
CA LEU A 106 9.74 -23.84 -7.27
C LEU A 106 10.43 -25.20 -7.23
N GLU A 107 9.80 -26.19 -6.60
CA GLU A 107 10.32 -27.57 -6.57
C GLU A 107 10.40 -28.18 -7.97
N LYS A 108 9.35 -28.02 -8.80
CA LYS A 108 9.36 -28.52 -10.19
C LYS A 108 10.46 -27.89 -11.04
N ILE A 109 10.69 -26.58 -10.92
CA ILE A 109 11.75 -25.89 -11.66
C ILE A 109 13.13 -26.39 -11.20
N ARG A 110 13.33 -26.58 -9.89
CA ARG A 110 14.60 -27.10 -9.35
C ARG A 110 14.90 -28.52 -9.81
N LEU A 111 13.90 -29.38 -9.89
CA LEU A 111 14.06 -30.77 -10.34
C LEU A 111 14.22 -30.87 -11.87
N GLY A 112 13.65 -29.92 -12.62
CA GLY A 112 13.65 -29.93 -14.08
C GLY A 112 14.85 -29.25 -14.74
N MET A 113 15.71 -28.56 -13.99
CA MET A 113 16.86 -27.81 -14.50
C MET A 113 18.16 -28.31 -13.87
N GLU A 114 19.22 -28.42 -14.68
CA GLU A 114 20.55 -28.77 -14.19
C GLU A 114 21.18 -27.63 -13.35
N THR A 115 20.87 -26.38 -13.71
CA THR A 115 21.35 -25.17 -13.04
C THR A 115 20.21 -24.19 -12.77
N PRO A 116 19.31 -24.49 -11.79
CA PRO A 116 18.20 -23.60 -11.48
C PRO A 116 18.70 -22.29 -10.83
N PRO A 117 18.01 -21.15 -11.05
CA PRO A 117 18.28 -19.93 -10.31
C PRO A 117 18.11 -20.09 -8.80
N ASP A 118 18.68 -19.15 -8.05
CA ASP A 118 18.53 -19.12 -6.60
C ASP A 118 17.06 -18.92 -6.17
N GLN A 119 16.75 -19.28 -4.93
CA GLN A 119 15.38 -19.24 -4.40
C GLN A 119 14.77 -17.84 -4.42
N GLU A 120 15.56 -16.79 -4.14
CA GLU A 120 15.07 -15.40 -4.12
C GLU A 120 14.66 -14.99 -5.53
N THR A 121 15.48 -15.33 -6.54
CA THR A 121 15.17 -15.08 -7.95
C THR A 121 13.91 -15.81 -8.39
N LEU A 122 13.76 -17.11 -8.09
CA LEU A 122 12.55 -17.86 -8.44
C LEU A 122 11.29 -17.31 -7.73
N SER A 123 11.40 -16.99 -6.44
CA SER A 123 10.29 -16.42 -5.66
C SER A 123 9.86 -15.06 -6.21
N ARG A 124 10.83 -14.24 -6.67
CA ARG A 124 10.57 -12.95 -7.33
C ARG A 124 9.85 -13.13 -8.66
N ILE A 125 10.30 -14.08 -9.50
CA ILE A 125 9.64 -14.38 -10.79
C ILE A 125 8.21 -14.84 -10.56
N PHE A 126 8.00 -15.78 -9.62
CA PHE A 126 6.66 -16.24 -9.25
C PHE A 126 5.80 -15.10 -8.73
N GLY A 127 6.32 -14.28 -7.82
CA GLY A 127 5.59 -13.15 -7.24
C GLY A 127 5.18 -12.11 -8.30
N ASN A 128 6.04 -11.84 -9.28
CA ASN A 128 5.71 -11.01 -10.43
C ASN A 128 4.60 -11.64 -11.28
N ASN A 129 4.70 -12.93 -11.59
CA ASN A 129 3.66 -13.64 -12.35
C ASN A 129 2.30 -13.62 -11.62
N ALA A 130 2.29 -13.94 -10.33
CA ALA A 130 1.07 -13.89 -9.50
C ALA A 130 0.46 -12.50 -9.46
N ARG A 131 1.28 -11.44 -9.38
CA ARG A 131 0.82 -10.05 -9.42
C ARG A 131 0.23 -9.68 -10.79
N GLU A 132 0.86 -10.12 -11.87
CA GLU A 132 0.36 -9.92 -13.25
C GLU A 132 -0.97 -10.64 -13.45
N THR A 133 -1.03 -11.95 -13.17
CA THR A 133 -2.26 -12.75 -13.25
C THR A 133 -3.40 -12.11 -12.45
N PHE A 134 -3.15 -11.68 -11.22
CA PHE A 134 -4.15 -11.02 -10.39
C PHE A 134 -4.66 -9.72 -11.01
N ARG A 135 -3.75 -8.92 -11.58
CA ARG A 135 -4.09 -7.66 -12.24
C ARG A 135 -4.91 -7.90 -13.51
N ASP A 136 -4.49 -8.84 -14.34
CA ASP A 136 -5.14 -9.14 -15.62
C ASP A 136 -6.58 -9.60 -15.40
N LEU A 137 -6.80 -10.47 -14.40
CA LEU A 137 -8.14 -10.91 -14.01
C LEU A 137 -9.08 -9.76 -13.63
N ILE A 138 -8.58 -8.73 -12.94
CA ILE A 138 -9.41 -7.57 -12.58
C ILE A 138 -9.85 -6.83 -13.85
N PHE A 139 -8.96 -6.67 -14.84
CA PHE A 139 -9.29 -6.00 -16.09
C PHE A 139 -10.16 -6.84 -17.02
N GLU A 140 -9.94 -8.16 -17.08
CA GLU A 140 -10.71 -9.09 -17.89
C GLU A 140 -12.15 -9.24 -17.37
N ASN A 141 -12.30 -9.42 -16.05
CA ASN A 141 -13.59 -9.79 -15.46
C ASN A 141 -14.36 -8.61 -14.84
N ASN A 142 -13.72 -7.44 -14.68
CA ASN A 142 -14.25 -6.30 -13.91
C ASN A 142 -14.74 -6.68 -12.50
N LYS A 143 -14.13 -7.72 -11.93
CA LYS A 143 -14.45 -8.25 -10.61
C LYS A 143 -13.18 -8.43 -9.80
N ARG A 144 -13.33 -8.27 -8.49
CA ARG A 144 -12.25 -8.49 -7.52
C ARG A 144 -12.17 -9.97 -7.16
N CYS A 145 -11.05 -10.39 -6.56
CA CYS A 145 -10.84 -11.78 -6.13
C CYS A 145 -11.77 -12.28 -5.02
N ASP A 146 -12.53 -11.39 -4.40
CA ASP A 146 -13.57 -11.71 -3.42
C ASP A 146 -14.99 -11.53 -4.00
N GLY A 147 -15.12 -11.58 -5.33
CA GLY A 147 -16.38 -11.54 -6.06
C GLY A 147 -17.03 -10.16 -6.19
N ARG A 148 -16.52 -9.15 -5.47
CA ARG A 148 -17.09 -7.79 -5.45
C ARG A 148 -16.85 -7.03 -6.77
N ALA A 149 -17.78 -6.15 -7.09
CA ALA A 149 -17.56 -5.11 -8.10
C ALA A 149 -16.47 -4.12 -7.65
N LEU A 150 -15.95 -3.34 -8.60
CA LEU A 150 -14.83 -2.41 -8.35
C LEU A 150 -15.20 -1.28 -7.36
N ASP A 151 -16.46 -0.87 -7.37
CA ASP A 151 -17.06 0.18 -6.53
C ASP A 151 -17.77 -0.38 -5.27
N GLN A 152 -17.95 -1.70 -5.18
CA GLN A 152 -18.65 -2.33 -4.06
C GLN A 152 -17.78 -2.37 -2.80
N LEU A 153 -18.32 -1.82 -1.71
CA LEU A 153 -17.71 -1.92 -0.38
C LEU A 153 -17.87 -3.32 0.22
N ARG A 154 -16.95 -3.71 1.11
CA ARG A 154 -17.13 -4.90 1.96
C ARG A 154 -18.27 -4.65 2.95
N ALA A 155 -18.89 -5.70 3.46
CA ALA A 155 -19.89 -5.61 4.53
C ALA A 155 -19.32 -4.81 5.73
N ILE A 156 -20.12 -3.89 6.26
CA ILE A 156 -19.77 -3.04 7.40
C ILE A 156 -20.72 -3.38 8.54
N SER A 157 -20.16 -3.60 9.73
CA SER A 157 -20.91 -3.66 10.98
C SER A 157 -20.29 -2.72 12.00
N CYS A 158 -21.13 -2.16 12.87
CA CYS A 158 -20.73 -1.22 13.91
C CYS A 158 -21.48 -1.56 15.18
N GLU A 159 -20.75 -1.71 16.28
CA GLU A 159 -21.29 -1.89 17.61
C GLU A 159 -20.70 -0.83 18.54
N VAL A 160 -21.50 -0.38 19.51
CA VAL A 160 -21.11 0.62 20.51
C VAL A 160 -21.48 0.11 21.89
N ASP A 161 -20.87 0.69 22.92
CA ASP A 161 -21.15 0.35 24.33
C ASP A 161 -20.90 -1.14 24.67
N LEU A 162 -19.78 -1.67 24.18
CA LEU A 162 -19.39 -3.07 24.36
C LEU A 162 -18.90 -3.37 25.78
N TYR A 163 -18.35 -2.36 26.46
CA TYR A 163 -17.75 -2.49 27.78
C TYR A 163 -18.20 -1.34 28.69
N LYS A 164 -19.15 -1.64 29.58
CA LYS A 164 -19.73 -0.68 30.53
C LYS A 164 -18.72 0.11 31.39
N PRO A 165 -17.56 -0.44 31.81
CA PRO A 165 -16.59 0.34 32.59
C PRO A 165 -15.88 1.46 31.82
N LEU A 166 -15.89 1.44 30.48
CA LEU A 166 -15.23 2.46 29.66
C LEU A 166 -16.18 3.66 29.42
N HIS A 167 -15.63 4.88 29.35
CA HIS A 167 -16.43 6.07 28.99
C HIS A 167 -17.07 5.95 27.60
N GLY A 168 -16.38 5.26 26.68
CA GLY A 168 -16.93 4.89 25.39
C GLY A 168 -16.16 3.73 24.78
N SER A 169 -16.86 2.88 24.04
CA SER A 169 -16.27 1.80 23.25
C SER A 169 -17.06 1.60 21.97
N ALA A 170 -16.35 1.25 20.90
CA ALA A 170 -16.94 0.92 19.60
C ALA A 170 -16.13 -0.15 18.88
N LEU A 171 -16.81 -1.10 18.26
CA LEU A 171 -16.22 -2.09 17.36
C LEU A 171 -16.69 -1.77 15.94
N PHE A 172 -15.74 -1.39 15.10
CA PHE A 172 -15.97 -1.19 13.68
C PHE A 172 -15.38 -2.37 12.92
N GLN A 173 -16.19 -2.99 12.07
CA GLN A 173 -15.73 -4.06 11.19
C GLN A 173 -16.11 -3.78 9.74
N ARG A 174 -15.14 -3.97 8.84
CA ARG A 174 -15.31 -3.88 7.39
C ARG A 174 -14.69 -5.11 6.72
N GLY A 175 -15.54 -6.09 6.40
CA GLY A 175 -15.11 -7.43 6.00
C GLY A 175 -14.27 -8.10 7.09
N GLN A 176 -13.05 -8.53 6.74
CA GLN A 176 -12.11 -9.16 7.68
C GLN A 176 -11.25 -8.15 8.47
N THR A 177 -11.41 -6.84 8.24
CA THR A 177 -10.71 -5.80 9.00
C THR A 177 -11.58 -5.37 10.17
N GLN A 178 -11.07 -5.49 11.39
CA GLN A 178 -11.79 -5.13 12.63
C GLN A 178 -10.94 -4.16 13.45
N VAL A 179 -11.58 -3.15 14.05
CA VAL A 179 -10.95 -2.14 14.90
C VAL A 179 -11.82 -1.94 16.14
N LEU A 180 -11.21 -2.12 17.31
CA LEU A 180 -11.80 -1.74 18.60
C LEU A 180 -11.26 -0.37 19.00
N CYS A 181 -12.17 0.59 19.15
CA CYS A 181 -11.88 1.94 19.61
C CYS A 181 -12.42 2.12 21.03
N THR A 182 -11.67 2.81 21.88
CA THR A 182 -12.11 3.19 23.22
C THR A 182 -11.94 4.69 23.41
N VAL A 183 -12.77 5.26 24.28
CA VAL A 183 -12.70 6.67 24.67
C VAL A 183 -12.45 6.73 26.17
N ALA A 184 -11.49 7.55 26.56
CA ALA A 184 -11.23 7.90 27.94
C ALA A 184 -11.36 9.41 28.09
N LEU A 185 -12.16 9.84 29.06
CA LEU A 185 -12.26 11.23 29.49
C LEU A 185 -11.46 11.38 30.77
N ASP A 186 -10.68 12.45 30.87
CA ASP A 186 -9.88 12.78 32.04
C ASP A 186 -9.82 14.30 32.20
N SER A 187 -9.24 14.76 33.31
CA SER A 187 -9.06 16.19 33.56
C SER A 187 -8.09 16.82 32.55
N LEU A 188 -8.16 18.14 32.45
CA LEU A 188 -7.25 18.92 31.61
C LEU A 188 -5.78 18.77 32.04
N GLU A 189 -5.51 18.45 33.32
CA GLU A 189 -4.14 18.25 33.80
C GLU A 189 -3.46 17.01 33.22
N SER A 190 -4.24 15.97 32.89
CA SER A 190 -3.78 14.71 32.28
C SER A 190 -3.48 14.84 30.79
N ALA A 191 -3.78 15.98 30.17
CA ALA A 191 -3.47 16.19 28.77
C ALA A 191 -1.96 16.10 28.51
N VAL A 192 -1.59 15.58 27.34
CA VAL A 192 -0.19 15.46 26.93
C VAL A 192 0.43 16.86 26.88
N LYS A 193 1.35 17.13 27.80
CA LYS A 193 2.16 18.34 27.84
C LYS A 193 3.37 18.12 26.94
N SER A 194 3.22 18.45 25.67
CA SER A 194 4.34 18.44 24.73
C SER A 194 5.18 19.70 24.92
N ASP A 195 6.50 19.54 25.07
CA ASP A 195 7.39 20.70 25.05
C ASP A 195 7.48 21.29 23.62
N PRO A 196 7.85 22.57 23.47
CA PRO A 196 7.87 23.25 22.18
C PRO A 196 8.78 22.59 21.13
N VAL A 197 9.87 21.95 21.56
CA VAL A 197 10.80 21.24 20.66
C VAL A 197 10.15 19.96 20.15
N SER A 198 9.47 19.22 21.03
CA SER A 198 8.68 18.05 20.63
C SER A 198 7.55 18.42 19.67
N VAL A 199 6.84 19.53 19.89
CA VAL A 199 5.79 20.03 18.97
C VAL A 199 6.36 20.33 17.58
N LEU A 200 7.52 20.98 17.51
CA LEU A 200 8.19 21.33 16.26
C LEU A 200 8.69 20.10 15.50
N LEU A 201 9.21 19.09 16.20
CA LEU A 201 9.80 17.89 15.58
C LEU A 201 8.77 16.82 15.22
N SER A 202 7.72 16.66 16.03
CA SER A 202 6.73 15.59 15.86
C SER A 202 5.50 16.02 15.04
N GLY A 203 5.31 17.32 14.81
CA GLY A 203 4.10 17.85 14.17
C GLY A 203 2.83 17.69 15.02
N ILE A 204 2.94 17.24 16.28
CA ILE A 204 1.84 17.15 17.24
C ILE A 204 1.52 18.58 17.68
N LYS A 205 0.42 19.13 17.18
CA LYS A 205 -0.11 20.40 17.69
C LYS A 205 -0.75 20.20 19.05
N GLU A 206 -0.51 21.14 19.95
CA GLU A 206 -1.25 21.28 21.20
C GLU A 206 -2.73 21.49 20.87
N LYS A 207 -3.62 20.64 21.39
CA LYS A 207 -5.06 20.61 21.03
C LYS A 207 -5.88 21.80 21.55
N TYR A 208 -5.25 22.81 22.16
CA TYR A 208 -5.91 23.66 23.15
C TYR A 208 -6.32 25.08 22.74
N ARG A 209 -6.42 25.44 21.45
CA ARG A 209 -6.73 26.85 21.12
C ARG A 209 -8.00 27.18 20.34
N ASP A 210 -8.75 26.21 19.82
CA ASP A 210 -9.83 26.53 18.85
C ASP A 210 -11.27 26.21 19.33
N TRP A 211 -11.51 26.01 20.63
CA TRP A 211 -12.85 25.68 21.17
C TRP A 211 -13.43 26.73 22.14
N ILE A 212 -13.17 28.02 21.92
CA ILE A 212 -13.96 29.13 22.50
C ILE A 212 -14.51 29.98 21.35
#